data_AF-A0A2E2TCF5-F1
#
_entry.id   AF-A0A2E2TCF5-F1
#
_cell.length_a   1.000
_cell.length_b   1.000
_cell.length_c   1.000
_cell.angle_alpha   90.00
_cell.angle_beta   90.00
_cell.angle_gamma   90.00
#
_symmetry.space_group_name_H-M   'P 1'
#
loop_
_entity.id
_entity.type
_entity.pdbx_description
1 polymer ?
#
loop_
_entity_poly.entity_id
_entity_poly.type
_entity_poly.pdbx_seq_one_letter_code
_entity_poly.pdbx_strand_id
1 'polypeptide(L)' 'MKKLGLVAAAGVLFFGMSSCTKDYDCTCVTTDPDGGTTSNTTVVKGTKKTSETACDLLDNTTGSGDFEFKTECSI' A
#
# COMPACT_ATOMS: atom_id res chain seq x y z
N MET A 1 10.30 17.71 -9.06
CA MET A 1 9.42 18.90 -8.98
C MET A 1 8.25 18.55 -8.06
N LYS A 2 8.03 19.39 -7.04
CA LYS A 2 7.12 19.18 -5.90
C LYS A 2 5.72 18.75 -6.33
N LYS A 3 5.27 17.59 -5.86
CA LYS A 3 3.86 17.18 -5.86
C LYS A 3 3.37 17.21 -4.41
N LEU A 4 3.04 18.42 -3.96
CA LEU A 4 2.14 18.63 -2.83
C LEU A 4 0.77 18.17 -3.30
N GLY A 5 0.30 17.04 -2.78
CA GLY A 5 -1.01 16.51 -3.05
C GLY A 5 -1.65 16.03 -1.76
N LEU A 6 -2.50 16.87 -1.18
CA LEU A 6 -3.67 16.47 -0.39
C LEU A 6 -3.47 15.32 0.61
N VAL A 7 -2.93 15.66 1.79
CA VAL A 7 -3.30 14.95 3.02
C VAL A 7 -4.73 15.40 3.36
N ALA A 8 -5.70 14.85 2.61
CA ALA A 8 -7.11 15.02 2.90
C ALA A 8 -7.43 14.12 4.10
N ALA A 9 -7.76 14.77 5.21
CA ALA A 9 -8.46 14.14 6.31
C ALA A 9 -9.66 13.35 5.77
N ALA A 10 -9.57 12.03 5.84
CA ALA A 10 -10.73 11.16 5.79
C ALA A 10 -10.65 10.28 7.02
N GLY A 11 -11.08 10.85 8.15
CA GLY A 11 -11.62 10.05 9.23
C GLY A 11 -12.80 9.28 8.65
N VAL A 12 -12.57 8.02 8.32
CA VAL A 12 -13.63 7.13 7.88
C VAL A 12 -13.97 6.21 9.05
N LEU A 13 -14.82 6.75 9.92
CA LEU A 13 -15.74 5.95 10.70
C LEU A 13 -16.55 5.08 9.71
N PHE A 14 -16.33 3.77 9.69
CA PHE A 14 -17.37 2.84 9.26
C PHE A 14 -17.48 1.68 10.25
N PHE A 15 -18.36 1.91 11.21
CA PHE A 15 -19.14 0.87 11.86
C PHE A 15 -19.73 -0.09 10.81
N GLY A 16 -19.50 -1.39 11.03
CA GLY A 16 -20.47 -2.45 10.80
C GLY A 16 -21.14 -2.55 9.42
N MET A 17 -20.51 -3.26 8.50
CA MET A 17 -21.22 -4.18 7.61
C MET A 17 -20.48 -5.52 7.66
N SER A 18 -21.00 -6.45 8.46
CA SER A 18 -20.46 -7.79 8.71
C SER A 18 -20.65 -8.78 7.54
N SER A 19 -20.77 -8.31 6.31
CA SER A 19 -20.93 -9.18 5.14
C SER A 19 -19.64 -9.20 4.33
N CYS A 20 -18.89 -10.29 4.46
CA CYS A 20 -17.72 -10.65 3.63
C CYS A 20 -16.42 -9.86 3.90
N THR A 21 -16.13 -9.48 5.15
CA THR A 21 -14.74 -9.19 5.50
C THR A 21 -13.95 -10.49 5.45
N LYS A 22 -12.86 -10.48 4.68
CA LYS A 22 -11.93 -11.61 4.57
C LYS A 22 -10.53 -11.08 4.85
N ASP A 23 -9.66 -12.01 5.18
CA ASP A 23 -8.24 -11.74 5.28
C ASP A 23 -7.68 -11.81 3.85
N TYR A 24 -6.96 -10.77 3.45
CA TYR A 24 -6.27 -10.67 2.15
C TYR A 24 -4.78 -10.50 2.40
N ASP A 25 -3.96 -11.22 1.62
CA ASP A 25 -2.51 -11.15 1.71
C ASP A 25 -2.00 -9.99 0.87
N CYS A 26 -1.73 -8.85 1.50
CA CYS A 26 -1.07 -7.73 0.85
C CYS A 26 0.42 -8.02 0.73
N THR A 27 0.89 -8.26 -0.49
CA THR A 27 2.30 -8.48 -0.81
C THR A 27 2.91 -7.22 -1.39
N CYS A 28 3.92 -6.70 -0.70
CA CYS A 28 4.71 -5.55 -1.09
C CYS A 28 6.08 -5.99 -1.61
N VAL A 29 6.43 -5.58 -2.82
CA VAL A 29 7.73 -5.81 -3.42
C VAL A 29 8.46 -4.48 -3.48
N THR A 30 9.57 -4.38 -2.77
CA THR A 30 10.50 -3.26 -2.86
C THR A 30 11.62 -3.63 -3.83
N THR A 31 11.77 -2.84 -4.89
CA THR A 31 12.87 -2.92 -5.84
C THR A 31 13.91 -1.87 -5.46
N ASP A 32 15.14 -2.33 -5.23
CA ASP A 32 16.31 -1.50 -4.99
C ASP A 32 16.86 -0.95 -6.32
N PRO A 33 17.53 0.21 -6.31
CA PRO A 33 18.13 0.78 -7.52
C PRO A 33 19.21 -0.11 -8.14
N ASP A 34 19.85 -0.97 -7.34
CA ASP A 34 20.85 -1.95 -7.80
C ASP A 34 20.23 -3.22 -8.41
N GLY A 35 18.89 -3.29 -8.53
CA GLY A 35 18.16 -4.45 -9.07
C GLY A 35 17.85 -5.53 -8.03
N GLY A 36 18.15 -5.28 -6.75
CA GLY A 36 17.68 -6.10 -5.64
C GLY A 36 16.16 -6.05 -5.50
N THR A 37 15.54 -7.14 -5.07
CA THR A 37 14.12 -7.17 -4.74
C THR A 37 13.90 -7.82 -3.39
N THR A 38 13.12 -7.15 -2.55
CA THR A 38 12.69 -7.66 -1.25
C THR A 38 11.16 -7.73 -1.24
N SER A 39 10.60 -8.85 -0.79
CA SER A 39 9.15 -9.03 -0.66
C SER A 39 8.75 -9.14 0.79
N ASN A 40 7.65 -8.50 1.15
CA ASN A 40 7.02 -8.60 2.46
C ASN A 40 5.52 -8.82 2.29
N THR A 41 4.97 -9.77 3.03
CA THR A 41 3.53 -10.05 3.01
C THR A 41 2.94 -9.70 4.37
N THR A 42 1.88 -8.91 4.35
CA THR A 42 1.09 -8.55 5.53
C THR A 42 -0.38 -8.88 5.30
N VAL A 43 -1.06 -9.32 6.34
CA VAL A 43 -2.48 -9.68 6.26
C VAL A 43 -3.32 -8.44 6.56
N VAL A 44 -4.15 -8.05 5.61
CA VAL A 44 -5.12 -6.96 5.77
C VAL A 44 -6.55 -7.50 5.77
N LYS A 45 -7.32 -7.12 6.79
CA LYS A 45 -8.69 -7.59 6.97
C LYS A 45 -9.69 -6.54 6.53
N GLY A 46 -10.58 -6.90 5.61
CA GLY A 46 -11.54 -5.96 5.08
C GLY A 46 -12.40 -6.52 3.96
N THR A 47 -13.18 -5.65 3.32
CA THR A 47 -13.73 -5.96 1.99
C THR A 47 -12.61 -5.92 0.97
N LYS A 48 -12.75 -6.60 -0.18
CA LYS A 48 -11.73 -6.58 -1.24
C LYS A 48 -11.25 -5.16 -1.55
N LYS A 49 -12.19 -4.25 -1.80
CA LYS A 49 -11.90 -2.84 -2.11
C LYS A 49 -11.20 -2.10 -0.97
N THR A 50 -11.59 -2.35 0.28
CA THR A 50 -10.94 -1.73 1.44
C THR A 50 -9.53 -2.27 1.63
N SER A 51 -9.34 -3.57 1.45
CA SER A 51 -8.04 -4.24 1.53
C SER A 51 -7.11 -3.79 0.39
N GLU A 52 -7.61 -3.63 -0.84
CA GLU A 52 -6.87 -3.03 -1.96
C GLU A 52 -6.42 -1.62 -1.57
N THR A 53 -7.35 -0.74 -1.17
CA THR A 53 -6.99 0.63 -0.78
C THR A 53 -6.00 0.67 0.39
N ALA A 54 -6.13 -0.22 1.38
CA ALA A 54 -5.20 -0.29 2.50
C ALA A 54 -3.81 -0.79 2.09
N CYS A 55 -3.74 -1.70 1.12
CA CYS A 55 -2.49 -2.24 0.57
C CYS A 55 -1.80 -1.22 -0.35
N ASP A 56 -2.56 -0.58 -1.26
CA ASP A 56 -2.06 0.46 -2.16
C ASP A 56 -1.51 1.68 -1.41
N LEU A 57 -2.02 1.96 -0.20
CA LEU A 57 -1.48 3.02 0.67
C LEU A 57 -0.05 2.73 1.16
N LEU A 58 0.42 1.49 1.05
CA LEU A 58 1.78 1.09 1.36
C LEU A 58 2.73 1.29 0.16
N ASP A 59 2.19 1.57 -1.03
CA ASP A 59 3.01 1.93 -2.19
C ASP A 59 3.83 3.16 -1.88
N ASN A 60 5.14 3.03 -2.07
CA ASN A 60 6.06 4.08 -1.71
C ASN A 60 7.24 4.08 -2.67
N THR A 61 7.61 5.28 -3.13
CA THR A 61 8.90 5.48 -3.79
C THR A 61 9.74 6.39 -2.91
N THR A 62 10.86 5.87 -2.43
CA THR A 62 11.80 6.60 -1.58
C THR A 62 13.14 6.70 -2.29
N GLY A 63 13.72 7.89 -2.34
CA GLY A 63 15.02 8.11 -3.00
C GLY A 63 15.00 9.35 -3.89
N SER A 64 16.07 9.52 -4.66
CA SER A 64 16.20 10.63 -5.59
C SER A 64 17.20 10.34 -6.69
N GLY A 65 16.85 10.66 -7.94
CA GLY A 65 17.72 10.44 -9.09
C GLY A 65 17.78 8.97 -9.45
N ASP A 66 18.98 8.44 -9.71
CA ASP A 66 19.18 7.04 -10.11
C ASP A 66 19.12 6.05 -8.91
N PHE A 67 18.99 6.56 -7.68
CA PHE A 67 18.87 5.78 -6.46
C PHE A 67 17.46 5.87 -5.88
N GLU A 68 16.48 5.29 -6.60
CA GLU A 68 15.10 5.17 -6.15
C GLU A 68 14.79 3.74 -5.72
N PHE A 69 14.22 3.62 -4.53
CA PHE A 69 13.62 2.40 -4.00
C PHE A 69 12.13 2.46 -4.29
N LYS A 70 11.63 1.51 -5.05
CA LYS A 70 10.23 1.46 -5.46
C LYS A 70 9.53 0.29 -4.77
N THR A 71 8.59 0.60 -3.90
CA THR A 71 7.72 -0.37 -3.22
C THR A 71 6.35 -0.37 -3.87
N GLU A 72 5.95 -1.52 -4.40
CA GLU A 72 4.64 -1.76 -5.02
C GLU A 72 3.95 -2.90 -4.28
N CYS A 73 2.73 -2.65 -3.83
CA CYS A 73 1.93 -3.55 -3.01
C CYS A 73 0.68 -3.98 -3.76
N SER A 74 0.26 -5.23 -3.54
CA SER A 74 -0.96 -5.79 -4.15
C SER A 74 -1.55 -6.87 -3.27
N ILE A 75 -2.89 -6.99 -3.25
CA ILE A 75 -3.61 -8.10 -2.59
C ILE A 75 -4.00 -9.23 -3.55
#